data_AF-A0A7V9H380-F1
#
_entry.id   AF-A0A7V9H380-F1
#
_cell.length_a   1.000
_cell.length_b   1.000
_cell.length_c   1.000
_cell.angle_alpha   90.00
_cell.angle_beta   90.00
_cell.angle_gamma   90.00
#
_symmetry.space_group_name_H-M   'P 1'
#
loop_
_entity.id
_entity.type
_entity.pdbx_description
1 polymer ?
#
loop_
_entity_poly.entity_id
_entity_poly.type
_entity_poly.pdbx_seq_one_letter_code
_entity_poly.pdbx_strand_id
1 'polypeptide(L)' 'MEERGGVCLAEEAERLWRSGMGVEQVSRRMGVDAAWVEAVISPHREDEEPEEG' A
#
# COMPACT_ATOMS: atom_id res chain seq x y z
N MET A 1 -25.72 -10.27 -10.55
CA MET A 1 -24.98 -10.80 -9.39
C MET A 1 -23.99 -9.73 -9.01
N GLU A 2 -24.00 -9.27 -7.76
CA GLU A 2 -23.25 -8.10 -7.31
C GLU A 2 -21.75 -8.30 -7.54
N GLU A 3 -21.19 -7.57 -8.51
CA GLU A 3 -19.74 -7.51 -8.76
C GLU A 3 -19.11 -6.65 -7.67
N ARG A 4 -19.01 -7.21 -6.46
CA ARG A 4 -18.11 -6.67 -5.44
C ARG A 4 -16.71 -7.14 -5.83
N GLY A 5 -16.13 -6.45 -6.83
CA GLY A 5 -14.72 -6.56 -7.14
C GLY A 5 -13.96 -6.28 -5.84
N GLY A 6 -13.53 -7.34 -5.17
CA GLY A 6 -12.72 -7.22 -3.97
C GLY A 6 -11.45 -6.51 -4.37
N VAL A 7 -11.23 -5.30 -3.84
CA VAL A 7 -9.98 -4.59 -4.06
C VAL A 7 -8.86 -5.47 -3.52
N CYS A 8 -7.81 -5.66 -4.32
CA CYS A 8 -6.64 -6.41 -3.90
C CYS A 8 -6.08 -5.78 -2.62
N LEU A 9 -5.66 -6.61 -1.65
CA LEU A 9 -5.12 -6.10 -0.39
C LEU A 9 -3.99 -5.09 -0.63
N ALA A 10 -3.15 -5.31 -1.65
CA ALA A 10 -2.06 -4.39 -2.02
C ALA A 10 -2.58 -2.99 -2.41
N GLU A 11 -3.64 -2.91 -3.22
CA GLU A 11 -4.25 -1.63 -3.61
C GLU A 11 -4.83 -0.88 -2.41
N GLU A 12 -5.54 -1.58 -1.51
CA GLU A 12 -6.07 -0.93 -0.31
C GLU A 12 -4.94 -0.47 0.64
N ALA A 13 -3.86 -1.24 0.76
CA ALA A 13 -2.71 -0.85 1.56
C ALA A 13 -2.02 0.41 1.01
N GLU A 14 -1.81 0.48 -0.31
CA GLU A 14 -1.27 1.67 -0.98
C GLU A 14 -2.21 2.88 -0.79
N ARG A 15 -3.52 2.68 -0.98
CA ARG A 15 -4.53 3.74 -0.86
C ARG A 15 -4.59 4.33 0.56
N LEU A 16 -4.45 3.48 1.59
CA LEU A 16 -4.35 3.93 2.98
C LEU A 16 -3.04 4.69 3.22
N TRP A 17 -1.91 4.18 2.73
CA TRP A 17 -0.62 4.86 2.84
C TRP A 17 -0.63 6.24 2.16
N ARG A 18 -1.15 6.34 0.92
CA ARG A 18 -1.31 7.61 0.18
C ARG A 18 -2.27 8.59 0.86
N SER A 19 -3.16 8.11 1.72
CA SER A 19 -4.00 8.97 2.57
C SER A 19 -3.24 9.56 3.77
N GLY A 20 -1.94 9.29 3.89
CA GLY A 20 -1.07 9.79 4.96
C GLY A 20 -0.93 8.86 6.17
N MET A 21 -1.41 7.61 6.09
CA MET A 21 -1.16 6.62 7.14
C MET A 21 0.25 6.02 7.00
N GLY A 22 0.95 5.87 8.12
CA GLY A 22 2.23 5.16 8.17
C GLY A 22 2.07 3.64 8.10
N VAL A 23 3.15 2.93 7.75
CA VAL A 23 3.22 1.46 7.59
C VAL A 23 2.58 0.71 8.75
N GLU A 24 2.94 1.04 9.99
CA GLU A 24 2.38 0.40 11.19
C GLU A 24 0.87 0.63 11.34
N GLN A 25 0.36 1.81 10.96
CA GLN A 25 -1.08 2.10 11.04
C GLN A 25 -1.86 1.32 9.99
N VAL A 26 -1.33 1.22 8.77
CA VAL A 26 -1.92 0.41 7.70
C VAL A 26 -1.93 -1.07 8.09
N SER A 27 -0.80 -1.59 8.59
CA SER A 27 -0.67 -2.97 9.07
C SER A 27 -1.73 -3.32 10.12
N ARG A 28 -1.86 -2.50 11.18
CA ARG A 28 -2.85 -2.73 12.23
C ARG A 28 -4.30 -2.60 11.74
N ARG A 29 -4.56 -1.68 10.80
CA ARG A 29 -5.89 -1.45 10.26
C ARG A 29 -6.35 -2.60 9.36
N MET A 30 -5.43 -3.18 8.60
CA MET A 30 -5.72 -4.28 7.66
C MET A 30 -5.51 -5.67 8.28
N GLY A 31 -4.83 -5.77 9.42
CA GLY A 31 -4.51 -7.05 10.05
C GLY A 31 -3.42 -7.84 9.29
N VAL A 32 -2.51 -7.12 8.64
CA VAL A 32 -1.41 -7.68 7.82
C VAL A 32 -0.06 -7.34 8.45
N ASP A 33 1.00 -8.02 8.01
CA ASP A 33 2.34 -7.78 8.50
C ASP A 33 2.90 -6.42 8.02
N ALA A 34 3.63 -5.72 8.89
CA ALA A 34 4.24 -4.43 8.56
C ALA A 34 5.30 -4.56 7.44
N ALA A 35 6.05 -5.66 7.40
CA ALA A 35 7.02 -5.91 6.34
C ALA A 35 6.33 -6.15 4.98
N TRP A 36 5.13 -6.73 4.99
CA TRP A 36 4.32 -6.88 3.77
C TRP A 36 3.82 -5.52 3.27
N VAL A 37 3.34 -4.65 4.17
CA VAL A 37 2.94 -3.28 3.80
C VAL A 37 4.12 -2.50 3.24
N GLU A 38 5.29 -2.59 3.89
CA GLU A 38 6.52 -1.96 3.41
C GLU A 38 6.87 -2.44 2.00
N ALA A 39 6.85 -3.76 1.75
CA ALA A 39 7.10 -4.31 0.41
C ALA A 39 6.10 -3.85 -0.66
N VAL A 40 4.84 -3.59 -0.28
CA VAL A 40 3.81 -3.07 -1.20
C VAL A 40 4.07 -1.61 -1.56
N ILE A 41 4.50 -0.78 -0.60
CA ILE A 41 4.70 0.67 -0.83
C ILE A 41 6.13 1.02 -1.28
N SER A 42 7.12 0.17 -1.05
CA SER A 42 8.51 0.36 -1.51
C SER A 42 8.62 0.75 -2.98
N PRO A 43 8.00 0.04 -3.95
CA PRO A 43 8.08 0.45 -5.35
C PRO A 43 7.54 1.85 -5.62
N HIS A 44 6.55 2.32 -4.85
CA HIS A 44 6.03 3.68 -4.97
C HIS A 44 6.88 4.74 -4.26
N ARG A 45 7.73 4.32 -3.31
CA ARG A 45 8.68 5.18 -2.61
C ARG A 45 9.94 5.40 -3.44
N GLU A 46 10.32 4.43 -4.26
CA GLU A 46 11.47 4.49 -5.16
C GLU A 46 11.16 5.26 -6.46
N ASP A 47 9.88 5.34 -6.87
CA ASP A 47 9.42 6.14 -8.03
C ASP A 47 9.50 7.67 -7.81
N GLU A 48 9.87 8.14 -6.60
CA GLU A 48 10.20 9.55 -6.34
C GLU A 48 11.68 9.88 -6.62
N GLU A 49 12.49 8.92 -7.07
CA GLU A 49 13.82 9.20 -7.63
C GLU A 49 13.66 9.40 -9.15
N PRO A 50 13.90 10.60 -9.71
CA PRO A 50 13.85 10.78 -11.15
C PRO A 50 14.87 9.83 -11.79
N GLU A 51 14.41 9.00 -12.73
CA GLU A 51 15.29 8.36 -13.69
C GLU A 51 16.06 9.49 -14.41
N GLU A 52 17.31 9.74 -13.99
CA GLU A 52 18.24 10.54 -14.76
C GLU A 52 18.65 9.70 -15.98
N GLY A 53 18.02 9.99 -17.12
CA GLY A 53 18.32 9.41 -18.43
C GLY A 53 17.98 10.34 -19.58
#